data_AF-A0AAX1N4N6-F1
#
_entry.id   AF-A0AAX1N4N6-F1
#
_cell.length_a   1.000
_cell.length_b   1.000
_cell.length_c   1.000
_cell.angle_alpha   90.00
_cell.angle_beta   90.00
_cell.angle_gamma   90.00
#
_symmetry.space_group_name_H-M   'P 1'
#
loop_
_entity.id
_entity.type
_entity.pdbx_description
1 polymer ?
#
loop_
_entity_poly.entity_id
_entity_poly.type
_entity_poly.pdbx_seq_one_letter_code
_entity_poly.pdbx_strand_id
1 'polypeptide(L)'
;MSANSAINQLYKEYTDANNIEITEEKFNTLLMYFPCLLIVASDGVVDDEEWVFVKYLSKFMSDAYKSDLTRSELENLQKLYFQELEYLVKTLDKWKDPFLDTLAIYLNENDIEKDDVLEILHLFADASDGVCEDEEEAIEEISDRLGLES
;
A
#
# COMPACT_ATOMS: atom_id res chain seq x y z
N MET A 1 -1.75 -20.80 -7.71
CA MET A 1 -1.49 -20.51 -6.29
C MET A 1 -2.69 -19.71 -5.81
N SER A 2 -3.25 -19.99 -4.63
CA SER A 2 -4.40 -19.23 -4.11
C SER A 2 -3.97 -17.88 -3.53
N ALA A 3 -4.86 -16.90 -3.47
CA ALA A 3 -4.59 -15.60 -2.86
C ALA A 3 -4.09 -15.74 -1.41
N ASN A 4 -4.80 -16.53 -0.59
CA ASN A 4 -4.40 -16.77 0.80
C ASN A 4 -2.99 -17.36 0.92
N SER A 5 -2.61 -18.28 0.03
CA SER A 5 -1.25 -18.85 0.05
C SER A 5 -0.18 -17.85 -0.38
N ALA A 6 -0.47 -16.99 -1.37
CA ALA A 6 0.45 -15.97 -1.84
C ALA A 6 0.68 -14.90 -0.76
N ILE A 7 -0.41 -14.40 -0.17
CA ILE A 7 -0.37 -13.43 0.94
C ILE A 7 0.41 -13.99 2.12
N ASN A 8 0.12 -15.23 2.54
CA ASN A 8 0.82 -15.86 3.66
C ASN A 8 2.32 -16.05 3.40
N GLN A 9 2.70 -16.32 2.16
CA GLN A 9 4.10 -16.42 1.77
C GLN A 9 4.78 -15.05 1.83
N LEU A 10 4.19 -14.03 1.18
CA LEU A 10 4.72 -12.67 1.18
C LEU A 10 4.83 -12.11 2.60
N TYR A 11 3.80 -12.29 3.42
CA TYR A 11 3.78 -11.88 4.83
C TYR A 11 4.99 -12.43 5.59
N LYS A 12 5.26 -13.75 5.48
CA LYS A 12 6.40 -14.39 6.16
C LYS A 12 7.73 -13.84 5.66
N GLU A 13 7.91 -13.77 4.35
CA GLU A 13 9.15 -13.26 3.74
C GLU A 13 9.42 -11.82 4.15
N TYR A 14 8.36 -11.00 4.20
CA TYR A 14 8.41 -9.61 4.62
C TYR A 14 8.74 -9.45 6.10
N THR A 15 8.05 -10.17 6.99
CA THR A 15 8.30 -10.10 8.43
C THR A 15 9.68 -10.63 8.81
N ASP A 16 10.15 -11.69 8.14
CA ASP A 16 11.49 -12.26 8.38
C ASP A 16 12.60 -11.29 7.96
N ALA A 17 12.37 -10.48 6.92
CA ALA A 17 13.33 -9.52 6.41
C ALA A 17 13.32 -8.17 7.13
N ASN A 18 12.16 -7.71 7.60
CA ASN A 18 11.99 -6.40 8.24
C ASN A 18 12.05 -6.47 9.78
N ASN A 19 11.99 -7.68 10.36
CA ASN A 19 12.07 -7.92 11.81
C ASN A 19 11.09 -7.04 12.63
N ILE A 20 9.85 -6.95 12.15
CA ILE A 20 8.78 -6.19 12.78
C ILE A 20 7.57 -7.06 13.10
N GLU A 21 6.89 -6.72 14.20
CA GLU A 21 5.67 -7.40 14.64
C GLU A 21 4.43 -6.68 14.07
N ILE A 22 4.12 -6.97 12.80
CA ILE A 22 2.82 -6.66 12.19
C ILE A 22 1.99 -7.94 12.10
N THR A 23 0.70 -7.88 12.41
CA THR A 23 -0.19 -9.05 12.26
C THR A 23 -0.64 -9.21 10.81
N GLU A 24 -0.97 -10.43 10.37
CA GLU A 24 -1.44 -10.72 8.99
C GLU A 24 -2.56 -9.78 8.50
N GLU A 25 -3.59 -9.53 9.31
CA GLU A 25 -4.67 -8.59 8.98
C GLU A 25 -4.17 -7.17 8.66
N LYS A 26 -3.16 -6.72 9.39
CA LYS A 26 -2.61 -5.35 9.29
C LYS A 26 -1.66 -5.29 8.11
N PHE A 27 -0.98 -6.40 7.83
CA PHE A 27 -0.19 -6.60 6.63
C PHE A 27 -1.08 -6.61 5.36
N ASN A 28 -2.29 -7.18 5.41
CA ASN A 28 -3.21 -7.12 4.28
C ASN A 28 -3.60 -5.67 3.95
N THR A 29 -3.81 -4.82 4.96
CA THR A 29 -3.99 -3.38 4.73
C THR A 29 -2.74 -2.74 4.10
N LEU A 30 -1.53 -3.14 4.52
CA LEU A 30 -0.30 -2.68 3.86
C LEU A 30 -0.25 -3.11 2.39
N LEU A 31 -0.65 -4.34 2.08
CA LEU A 31 -0.72 -4.85 0.70
C LEU A 31 -1.71 -4.07 -0.16
N MET A 32 -2.92 -3.80 0.35
CA MET A 32 -3.98 -3.08 -0.38
C MET A 32 -3.61 -1.63 -0.68
N TYR A 33 -2.88 -0.97 0.22
CA TYR A 33 -2.48 0.44 0.08
C TYR A 33 -1.08 0.62 -0.52
N PHE A 34 -0.35 -0.48 -0.76
CA PHE A 34 0.97 -0.43 -1.38
C PHE A 34 0.99 0.28 -2.75
N PRO A 35 -0.02 0.11 -3.63
CA PRO A 35 -0.10 0.87 -4.88
C PRO A 35 -0.04 2.39 -4.70
N CYS A 36 -0.64 2.95 -3.65
CA CYS A 36 -0.56 4.38 -3.36
C CYS A 36 0.87 4.84 -3.04
N LEU A 37 1.65 3.99 -2.37
CA LEU A 37 3.04 4.30 -2.07
C LEU A 37 3.88 4.38 -3.34
N LEU A 38 3.58 3.55 -4.35
CA LEU A 38 4.30 3.56 -5.62
C LEU A 38 4.02 4.83 -6.44
N ILE A 39 2.80 5.37 -6.35
CA ILE A 39 2.45 6.66 -6.98
C ILE A 39 3.29 7.77 -6.34
N VAL A 40 3.30 7.85 -5.01
CA VAL A 40 4.06 8.86 -4.24
C VAL A 40 5.58 8.71 -4.38
N ALA A 41 6.06 7.59 -4.93
CA ALA A 41 7.49 7.34 -5.13
C ALA A 41 7.83 7.11 -6.62
N SER A 42 6.96 7.54 -7.54
CA SER A 42 7.09 7.25 -8.98
C SER A 42 8.30 7.93 -9.61
N ASP A 43 8.66 9.13 -9.13
CA ASP A 43 9.80 9.91 -9.60
C ASP A 43 11.16 9.39 -9.06
N GLY A 44 11.11 8.41 -8.14
CA GLY A 44 12.24 7.74 -7.52
C GLY A 44 12.89 8.49 -6.34
N VAL A 45 12.38 9.68 -5.94
CA VAL A 45 12.94 10.47 -4.84
C VAL A 45 11.83 11.11 -3.99
N VAL A 46 11.46 10.46 -2.89
CA VAL A 46 10.48 11.00 -1.92
C VAL A 46 11.00 12.27 -1.23
N ASP A 47 10.48 13.42 -1.62
CA ASP A 47 10.79 14.74 -1.05
C ASP A 47 9.97 15.09 0.20
N ASP A 48 10.20 16.28 0.78
CA ASP A 48 9.53 16.71 2.01
C ASP A 48 7.99 16.80 1.87
N GLU A 49 7.46 17.10 0.67
CA GLU A 49 6.03 17.14 0.39
C GLU A 49 5.46 15.73 0.27
N GLU A 50 6.17 14.82 -0.39
CA GLU A 50 5.79 13.41 -0.52
C GLU A 50 5.84 12.67 0.83
N TRP A 51 6.75 13.03 1.74
CA TRP A 51 6.73 12.52 3.12
C TRP A 51 5.47 12.93 3.90
N VAL A 52 4.86 14.08 3.56
CA VAL A 52 3.54 14.46 4.11
C VAL A 52 2.47 13.49 3.61
N PHE A 53 2.52 13.09 2.34
CA PHE A 53 1.61 12.08 1.77
C PHE A 53 1.79 10.71 2.41
N VAL A 54 3.02 10.23 2.59
CA VAL A 54 3.29 8.97 3.30
C VAL A 54 2.71 9.01 4.73
N LYS A 55 2.78 10.15 5.39
CA LYS A 55 2.17 10.35 6.72
C LYS A 55 0.64 10.34 6.66
N TYR A 56 0.01 10.90 5.63
CA TYR A 56 -1.43 10.77 5.43
C TYR A 56 -1.84 9.33 5.11
N LEU A 57 -1.08 8.63 4.27
CA LEU A 57 -1.30 7.23 3.93
C LEU A 57 -1.31 6.35 5.18
N SER A 58 -0.29 6.45 6.04
CA SER A 58 -0.25 5.73 7.31
C SER A 58 -1.45 6.01 8.22
N LYS A 59 -1.96 7.25 8.19
CA LYS A 59 -3.16 7.65 8.94
C LYS A 59 -4.40 6.95 8.38
N PHE A 60 -4.63 7.02 7.07
CA PHE A 60 -5.76 6.38 6.39
C PHE A 60 -5.79 4.88 6.65
N MET A 61 -4.64 4.22 6.53
CA MET A 61 -4.51 2.79 6.83
C MET A 61 -4.88 2.46 8.28
N SER A 62 -4.47 3.30 9.23
CA SER A 62 -4.83 3.11 10.65
C SER A 62 -6.32 3.40 10.92
N ASP A 63 -6.92 4.36 10.21
CA ASP A 63 -8.31 4.78 10.42
C ASP A 63 -9.31 3.65 10.06
N ALA A 64 -8.92 2.66 9.26
CA ALA A 64 -9.67 1.42 9.03
C ALA A 64 -9.98 0.64 10.31
N TYR A 65 -9.20 0.85 11.39
CA TYR A 65 -9.34 0.16 12.68
C TYR A 65 -9.86 1.06 13.79
N LYS A 66 -10.30 2.28 13.46
CA LYS A 66 -10.67 3.30 14.45
C LYS A 66 -11.88 2.93 15.32
N SER A 67 -12.76 2.06 14.83
CA SER A 67 -13.89 1.52 15.60
C SER A 67 -13.44 0.54 16.69
N ASP A 68 -12.33 -0.15 16.47
CA ASP A 68 -11.91 -1.31 17.28
C ASP A 68 -10.76 -0.98 18.23
N LEU A 69 -10.08 0.14 18.00
CA LEU A 69 -8.90 0.56 18.78
C LEU A 69 -9.19 1.77 19.67
N THR A 70 -8.54 1.81 20.82
CA THR A 70 -8.44 3.04 21.60
C THR A 70 -7.60 4.08 20.84
N ARG A 71 -7.73 5.35 21.22
CA ARG A 71 -6.90 6.42 20.65
C ARG A 71 -5.40 6.13 20.72
N SER A 72 -4.91 5.58 21.83
CA SER A 72 -3.49 5.28 21.98
C SER A 72 -3.03 4.12 21.10
N GLU A 73 -3.87 3.10 20.91
CA GLU A 73 -3.58 1.98 20.02
C GLU A 73 -3.59 2.43 18.56
N LEU A 74 -4.54 3.29 18.18
CA LEU A 74 -4.60 3.89 16.85
C LEU A 74 -3.37 4.74 16.54
N GLU A 75 -2.94 5.60 17.49
CA GLU A 75 -1.70 6.40 17.34
C GLU A 75 -0.45 5.52 17.22
N ASN A 76 -0.42 4.35 17.87
CA ASN A 76 0.67 3.38 17.73
C ASN A 76 0.61 2.64 16.39
N LEU A 77 -0.58 2.25 15.93
CA LEU A 77 -0.77 1.61 14.63
C LEU A 77 -0.41 2.56 13.48
N GLN A 78 -0.77 3.83 13.58
CA GLN A 78 -0.34 4.83 12.59
C GLN A 78 1.19 4.93 12.53
N LYS A 79 1.88 4.96 13.68
CA LYS A 79 3.36 4.97 13.72
C LYS A 79 3.95 3.71 13.11
N LEU A 80 3.36 2.56 13.40
CA LEU A 80 3.75 1.29 12.81
C LEU A 80 3.66 1.36 11.28
N TYR A 81 2.50 1.75 10.72
CA TYR A 81 2.36 1.88 9.27
C TYR A 81 3.32 2.90 8.67
N PHE A 82 3.55 4.04 9.32
CA PHE A 82 4.51 5.02 8.83
C PHE A 82 5.94 4.44 8.73
N GLN A 83 6.36 3.67 9.73
CA GLN A 83 7.66 2.97 9.71
C GLN A 83 7.74 1.94 8.59
N GLU A 84 6.65 1.22 8.33
CA GLU A 84 6.59 0.23 7.25
C GLU A 84 6.66 0.87 5.87
N LEU A 85 5.92 1.97 5.66
CA LEU A 85 5.99 2.72 4.41
C LEU A 85 7.39 3.31 4.21
N GLU A 86 8.02 3.84 5.27
CA GLU A 86 9.40 4.34 5.20
C GLU A 86 10.39 3.23 4.81
N TYR A 87 10.23 2.02 5.38
CA TYR A 87 11.04 0.87 5.00
C TYR A 87 10.85 0.48 3.54
N LEU A 88 9.59 0.41 3.09
CA LEU A 88 9.23 0.04 1.72
C LEU A 88 9.80 1.03 0.70
N VAL A 89 9.69 2.36 0.93
CA VAL A 89 10.31 3.38 0.06
C VAL A 89 11.80 3.11 -0.14
N LYS A 90 12.52 2.77 0.94
CA LYS A 90 13.96 2.50 0.91
C LYS A 90 14.31 1.14 0.29
N THR A 91 13.32 0.28 0.05
CA THR A 91 13.51 -1.10 -0.40
C THR A 91 12.57 -1.47 -1.56
N LEU A 92 12.10 -0.49 -2.33
CA LEU A 92 11.14 -0.68 -3.43
C LEU A 92 11.61 -1.70 -4.46
N ASP A 93 12.88 -1.67 -4.86
CA ASP A 93 13.46 -2.64 -5.82
C ASP A 93 13.27 -4.10 -5.40
N LYS A 94 13.21 -4.36 -4.08
CA LYS A 94 13.01 -5.70 -3.53
C LYS A 94 11.54 -6.08 -3.47
N TRP A 95 10.67 -5.12 -3.14
CA TRP A 95 9.29 -5.40 -2.73
C TRP A 95 8.23 -5.01 -3.75
N LYS A 96 8.53 -4.15 -4.73
CA LYS A 96 7.59 -3.72 -5.78
C LYS A 96 6.92 -4.92 -6.45
N ASP A 97 7.72 -5.81 -7.04
CA ASP A 97 7.18 -6.97 -7.76
C ASP A 97 6.46 -7.97 -6.84
N PRO A 98 7.03 -8.43 -5.70
CA PRO A 98 6.33 -9.35 -4.81
C PRO A 98 4.99 -8.83 -4.30
N PHE A 99 4.89 -7.54 -3.97
CA PHE A 99 3.64 -6.94 -3.51
C PHE A 99 2.61 -6.85 -4.64
N LEU A 100 2.98 -6.30 -5.81
CA LEU A 100 2.06 -6.15 -6.94
C LEU A 100 1.57 -7.51 -7.47
N ASP A 101 2.47 -8.50 -7.57
CA ASP A 101 2.10 -9.84 -8.03
C ASP A 101 1.14 -10.52 -7.05
N THR A 102 1.39 -10.37 -5.74
CA THR A 102 0.52 -10.93 -4.69
C THR A 102 -0.85 -10.24 -4.70
N LEU A 103 -0.87 -8.91 -4.83
CA LEU A 103 -2.11 -8.15 -4.91
C LEU A 103 -2.90 -8.50 -6.18
N ALA A 104 -2.25 -8.65 -7.33
CA ALA A 104 -2.91 -9.10 -8.56
C ALA A 104 -3.53 -10.49 -8.43
N ILE A 105 -2.85 -11.44 -7.77
CA ILE A 105 -3.43 -12.77 -7.48
C ILE A 105 -4.66 -12.62 -6.59
N TYR A 106 -4.58 -11.77 -5.57
CA TYR A 106 -5.70 -11.51 -4.65
C TYR A 106 -6.91 -10.91 -5.36
N LEU A 107 -6.71 -9.88 -6.18
CA LEU A 107 -7.78 -9.19 -6.89
C LEU A 107 -8.43 -10.07 -7.97
N ASN A 108 -7.68 -10.98 -8.60
CA ASN A 108 -8.25 -11.96 -9.53
C ASN A 108 -9.19 -12.97 -8.85
N GLU A 109 -9.04 -13.19 -7.54
CA GLU A 109 -9.95 -14.03 -6.75
C GLU A 109 -11.07 -13.20 -6.09
N ASN A 110 -10.92 -11.87 -6.04
CA ASN A 110 -11.82 -10.94 -5.36
C ASN A 110 -12.13 -9.72 -6.24
N ASP A 111 -12.78 -9.93 -7.38
CA ASP A 111 -13.05 -8.87 -8.37
C ASP A 111 -13.76 -7.64 -7.78
N ILE A 112 -14.59 -7.81 -6.74
CA ILE A 112 -15.31 -6.70 -6.08
C ILE A 112 -14.33 -5.69 -5.46
N GLU A 113 -13.17 -6.15 -5.01
CA GLU A 113 -12.17 -5.30 -4.35
C GLU A 113 -11.28 -4.54 -5.34
N LYS A 114 -11.41 -4.80 -6.65
CA LYS A 114 -10.73 -4.02 -7.69
C LYS A 114 -11.24 -2.58 -7.70
N ASP A 115 -12.55 -2.41 -7.59
CA ASP A 115 -13.18 -1.09 -7.51
C ASP A 115 -12.68 -0.34 -6.27
N ASP A 116 -12.58 -1.02 -5.12
CA ASP A 116 -12.07 -0.42 -3.88
C ASP A 116 -10.60 0.04 -4.03
N VAL A 117 -9.73 -0.79 -4.64
CA VAL A 117 -8.33 -0.42 -4.88
C VAL A 117 -8.24 0.77 -5.84
N LEU A 118 -9.03 0.76 -6.92
CA LEU A 118 -9.04 1.84 -7.90
C LEU A 118 -9.55 3.16 -7.27
N GLU A 119 -10.61 3.11 -6.47
CA GLU A 119 -11.10 4.27 -5.72
C GLU A 119 -10.04 4.82 -4.75
N ILE A 120 -9.31 3.93 -4.05
CA ILE A 120 -8.21 4.33 -3.18
C ILE A 120 -7.09 5.01 -3.98
N LEU A 121 -6.71 4.48 -5.14
CA LEU A 121 -5.69 5.09 -6.00
C LEU A 121 -6.07 6.51 -6.42
N HIS A 122 -7.28 6.70 -6.93
CA HIS A 122 -7.77 8.02 -7.34
C HIS A 122 -7.90 8.99 -6.15
N LEU A 123 -8.39 8.51 -5.00
CA LEU A 123 -8.50 9.35 -3.79
C LEU A 123 -7.14 9.91 -3.35
N PHE A 124 -6.08 9.10 -3.44
CA PHE A 124 -4.74 9.53 -3.08
C PHE A 124 -4.09 10.41 -4.15
N ALA A 125 -4.31 10.11 -5.43
CA ALA A 125 -3.86 10.94 -6.54
C ALA A 125 -4.49 12.34 -6.49
N ASP A 126 -5.79 12.44 -6.21
CA ASP A 126 -6.52 13.71 -6.05
C ASP A 126 -6.11 14.50 -4.80
N ALA A 127 -5.56 13.82 -3.78
CA ALA A 127 -5.10 14.46 -2.56
C ALA A 127 -3.69 15.05 -2.70
N SER A 128 -2.85 14.47 -3.58
CA SER A 128 -1.69 15.14 -4.17
C SER A 128 -2.21 16.34 -4.95
N ASP A 129 -1.63 17.55 -4.80
CA ASP A 129 -2.20 18.84 -5.23
C ASP A 129 -2.18 19.02 -6.78
N GLY A 130 -2.73 18.03 -7.50
CA GLY A 130 -2.65 17.77 -8.94
C GLY A 130 -1.75 16.56 -9.23
N VAL A 131 -2.28 15.57 -9.96
CA VAL A 131 -1.50 14.45 -10.48
C VAL A 131 -0.49 14.97 -11.48
N CYS A 132 0.80 14.75 -11.26
CA CYS A 132 1.82 15.08 -12.26
C CYS A 132 1.88 14.00 -13.35
N GLU A 133 2.51 14.28 -14.50
CA GLU A 133 2.58 13.32 -15.63
C GLU A 133 3.17 11.96 -15.20
N ASP A 134 4.14 11.96 -14.27
CA ASP A 134 4.77 10.75 -13.73
C ASP A 134 3.84 9.95 -12.79
N GLU A 135 2.98 10.64 -12.02
CA GLU A 135 1.98 9.99 -11.18
C GLU A 135 0.82 9.41 -12.02
N GLU A 136 0.41 10.09 -13.11
CA GLU A 136 -0.59 9.57 -14.06
C GLU A 136 -0.08 8.29 -14.74
N GLU A 137 1.17 8.30 -15.23
CA GLU A 137 1.80 7.11 -15.83
C GLU A 137 1.91 5.96 -14.81
N ALA A 138 2.25 6.26 -13.56
CA ALA A 138 2.30 5.25 -12.50
C ALA A 138 0.91 4.64 -12.21
N ILE A 139 -0.15 5.45 -12.19
CA ILE A 139 -1.52 4.96 -12.02
C ILE A 139 -1.90 4.02 -13.15
N GLU A 140 -1.61 4.39 -14.41
CA GLU A 140 -1.88 3.53 -15.57
C GLU A 140 -1.10 2.21 -15.48
N GLU A 141 0.22 2.24 -15.23
CA GLU A 141 1.06 1.03 -15.12
C GLU A 141 0.55 0.09 -14.02
N ILE A 142 0.21 0.65 -12.85
CA ILE A 142 -0.29 -0.10 -11.70
C ILE A 142 -1.67 -0.68 -12.00
N SER A 143 -2.56 0.10 -12.60
CA SER A 143 -3.92 -0.34 -12.91
C SER A 143 -3.94 -1.47 -13.94
N ASP A 144 -3.10 -1.37 -14.97
CA ASP A 144 -2.88 -2.43 -15.95
C ASP A 144 -2.32 -3.70 -15.29
N ARG A 145 -1.31 -3.54 -14.42
CA ARG A 145 -0.65 -4.68 -13.76
C ARG A 145 -1.58 -5.42 -12.81
N LEU A 146 -2.47 -4.69 -12.13
CA LEU A 146 -3.44 -5.24 -11.20
C LEU A 146 -4.75 -5.67 -11.88
N GLY A 147 -4.95 -5.31 -13.15
CA GLY A 147 -6.17 -5.59 -13.90
C GLY A 147 -7.40 -4.89 -13.31
N LEU A 148 -7.23 -3.61 -12.93
CA LEU A 148 -8.27 -2.78 -12.33
C LEU A 148 -9.25 -2.20 -13.35
N GLU A 149 -8.80 -1.98 -14.59
CA GLU A 149 -9.65 -1.44 -15.65
C GLU A 149 -10.25 -2.56 -16.52
N SER A 150 -11.55 -2.47 -16.80
CA SER A 150 -12.30 -3.39 -17.67
C SER A 150 -13.01 -2.67 -18.80
#